data_AF-I6LF23-F1
#
_entry.id   AF-I6LF23-F1
#
_cell.length_a   1.000
_cell.length_b   1.000
_cell.length_c   1.000
_cell.angle_alpha   90.00
_cell.angle_beta   90.00
_cell.angle_gamma   90.00
#
_symmetry.space_group_name_H-M   'P 1'
#
loop_
_entity.id
_entity.type
_entity.pdbx_description
1 polymer ?
#
loop_
_entity_poly.entity_id
_entity_poly.type
_entity_poly.pdbx_seq_one_letter_code
_entity_poly.pdbx_strand_id
1 'polypeptide(L)'
;LTSPTTGGVTASFGMLGDIIIAEPNAYIAFAGKRVIEQTLNTTVPEGSQAAEYLFQKGLFDLIVPRNLLKSVLSELFQFHAFVPLNQNETEH
;
A
#
# COMPACT_ATOMS: atom_id res chain seq x y z
N LEU A 1 -1.53 -1.63 0.39
CA LEU A 1 -0.45 -2.51 -0.08
C LEU A 1 0.11 -3.30 1.09
N THR A 2 0.11 -4.62 0.95
CA THR A 2 0.52 -5.57 2.00
C THR A 2 1.68 -6.41 1.50
N SER A 3 2.38 -7.10 2.40
CA SER A 3 3.53 -7.91 2.01
C SER A 3 3.12 -9.26 1.40
N PRO A 4 3.68 -9.69 0.25
CA PRO A 4 4.37 -8.87 -0.76
C PRO A 4 3.37 -8.23 -1.75
N THR A 5 3.69 -7.04 -2.27
CA THR A 5 3.01 -6.46 -3.45
C THR A 5 4.06 -6.21 -4.53
N THR A 6 4.08 -7.04 -5.57
CA THR A 6 5.14 -6.98 -6.59
C THR A 6 4.64 -7.07 -8.04
N GLY A 7 5.53 -6.74 -8.98
CA GLY A 7 5.32 -6.99 -10.41
C GLY A 7 4.12 -6.25 -10.99
N GLY A 8 3.28 -6.98 -11.71
CA GLY A 8 2.13 -6.43 -12.42
C GLY A 8 1.11 -5.74 -11.51
N VAL A 9 0.93 -6.20 -10.27
CA VAL A 9 0.02 -5.57 -9.30
C VAL A 9 0.54 -4.18 -8.92
N THR A 10 1.84 -4.07 -8.62
CA THR A 10 2.51 -2.79 -8.36
C THR A 10 2.47 -1.87 -9.58
N ALA A 11 2.59 -2.42 -10.79
CA ALA A 11 2.54 -1.65 -12.04
C ALA A 11 1.12 -1.39 -12.58
N SER A 12 0.08 -1.65 -11.79
CA SER A 12 -1.31 -1.46 -12.21
C SER A 12 -2.15 -0.91 -11.06
N PHE A 13 -3.32 -1.49 -10.80
CA PHE A 13 -4.29 -1.01 -9.83
C PHE A 13 -3.72 -0.88 -8.41
N GLY A 14 -2.65 -1.59 -8.06
CA GLY A 14 -1.99 -1.46 -6.77
C GLY A 14 -1.39 -0.08 -6.49
N MET A 15 -1.13 0.73 -7.52
CA MET A 15 -0.57 2.09 -7.39
C MET A 15 -1.45 3.18 -8.02
N LEU A 16 -2.71 2.86 -8.34
CA LEU A 16 -3.66 3.80 -8.95
C LEU A 16 -4.79 4.23 -8.00
N GLY A 17 -4.64 3.96 -6.70
CA GLY A 17 -5.61 4.43 -5.70
C GLY A 17 -5.46 5.93 -5.46
N ASP A 18 -6.57 6.62 -5.19
CA ASP A 18 -6.56 8.04 -4.79
C ASP A 18 -5.76 8.25 -3.49
N ILE A 19 -5.76 7.24 -2.62
CA ILE A 19 -4.95 7.16 -1.40
C ILE A 19 -4.31 5.77 -1.35
N ILE A 20 -2.98 5.72 -1.32
CA ILE A 20 -2.19 4.51 -1.25
C ILE A 20 -1.69 4.32 0.18
N ILE A 21 -2.26 3.32 0.86
CA ILE A 21 -1.88 2.93 2.22
C ILE A 21 -1.00 1.69 2.17
N ALA A 22 0.16 1.69 2.82
CA ALA A 22 1.00 0.52 3.01
C ALA A 22 0.96 0.00 4.46
N GLU A 23 1.28 -1.27 4.67
CA GLU A 23 1.53 -1.80 6.01
C GLU A 23 3.00 -1.67 6.42
N PRO A 24 3.30 -1.58 7.73
CA PRO A 24 4.67 -1.60 8.23
C PRO A 24 5.44 -2.83 7.73
N ASN A 25 6.70 -2.63 7.37
CA ASN A 25 7.61 -3.65 6.85
C ASN A 25 7.14 -4.38 5.59
N ALA A 26 6.13 -3.87 4.88
CA ALA A 26 5.65 -4.52 3.67
C ALA A 26 6.72 -4.50 2.57
N TYR A 27 6.93 -5.65 1.92
CA TYR A 27 7.82 -5.76 0.76
C TYR A 27 7.05 -5.36 -0.50
N ILE A 28 7.44 -4.23 -1.11
CA ILE A 28 6.76 -3.64 -2.27
C ILE A 28 7.80 -3.38 -3.36
N ALA A 29 7.60 -3.95 -4.55
CA ALA A 29 8.62 -3.87 -5.60
C ALA A 29 8.07 -4.16 -6.99
N PHE A 30 8.36 -3.32 -7.98
CA PHE A 30 8.09 -3.68 -9.38
C PHE A 30 8.89 -4.92 -9.81
N ALA A 31 10.22 -4.86 -9.68
CA ALA A 31 11.11 -5.99 -9.93
C ALA A 31 11.69 -6.50 -8.60
N GLY A 32 11.73 -7.82 -8.41
CA GLY A 32 12.32 -8.40 -7.20
C GLY A 32 13.83 -8.16 -7.13
N LYS A 33 14.38 -8.03 -5.91
CA LYS A 33 15.81 -7.84 -5.65
C LYS A 33 16.73 -8.67 -6.56
N ARG A 34 16.52 -9.98 -6.63
CA ARG A 34 17.34 -10.90 -7.45
C ARG A 34 17.40 -10.47 -8.92
N VAL A 35 16.27 -10.06 -9.50
CA VAL A 35 16.21 -9.64 -10.91
C VAL A 35 17.01 -8.36 -11.11
N ILE A 36 16.86 -7.39 -10.21
CA ILE A 36 17.60 -6.11 -10.27
C ILE A 36 19.11 -6.37 -10.19
N GLU A 37 19.55 -7.20 -9.24
CA GLU A 37 20.97 -7.51 -9.05
C GLU A 37 21.58 -8.22 -10.27
N GLN A 38 20.84 -9.17 -10.87
CA GLN A 38 21.29 -9.86 -12.08
C GLN A 38 21.37 -8.94 -13.30
N THR A 39 20.45 -7.98 -13.43
CA THR A 39 20.42 -7.06 -14.58
C THR A 39 21.45 -5.94 -14.45
N LEU A 40 21.63 -5.38 -13.25
CA LEU A 40 22.50 -4.22 -13.02
C LEU A 40 23.90 -4.60 -12.52
N ASN A 41 24.14 -5.87 -12.21
CA ASN A 41 25.39 -6.39 -11.66
C ASN A 41 25.89 -5.60 -10.43
N THR A 42 24.93 -5.16 -9.60
CA THR A 42 25.16 -4.38 -8.37
C THR A 42 24.23 -4.88 -7.28
N THR A 43 24.64 -4.75 -6.01
CA THR A 43 23.83 -5.18 -4.88
C THR A 43 22.71 -4.19 -4.62
N VAL A 44 21.50 -4.69 -4.44
CA VAL A 44 20.37 -3.85 -4.01
C VAL A 44 20.50 -3.59 -2.52
N PRO A 45 20.51 -2.30 -2.09
CA PRO A 45 20.60 -1.95 -0.68
C PRO A 45 19.51 -2.64 0.14
N GLU A 46 19.88 -3.14 1.31
CA GLU A 46 18.91 -3.75 2.22
C GLU A 46 17.83 -2.75 2.63
N GLY A 47 16.58 -3.21 2.69
CA GLY A 47 15.44 -2.35 3.02
C GLY A 47 14.98 -1.40 1.91
N SER A 48 15.65 -1.33 0.74
CA SER A 48 15.25 -0.40 -0.33
C SER A 48 13.87 -0.69 -0.95
N GLN A 49 13.30 -1.87 -0.67
CA GLN A 49 11.98 -2.32 -1.12
C GLN A 49 11.00 -2.49 0.05
N ALA A 50 11.37 -2.00 1.24
CA ALA A 50 10.49 -1.95 2.40
C ALA A 50 9.59 -0.71 2.35
N ALA A 51 8.40 -0.83 2.92
CA ALA A 51 7.40 0.23 2.95
C ALA A 51 7.96 1.56 3.47
N GLU A 52 8.77 1.53 4.52
CA GLU A 52 9.35 2.70 5.20
C GLU A 52 10.29 3.47 4.27
N TYR A 53 11.15 2.77 3.54
CA TYR A 53 12.07 3.40 2.59
C TYR A 53 11.31 4.04 1.43
N LEU A 54 10.32 3.33 0.89
CA LEU A 54 9.52 3.81 -0.24
C LEU A 54 8.59 4.96 0.15
N PHE A 55 8.08 4.98 1.39
CA PHE A 55 7.32 6.10 1.93
C PHE A 55 8.15 7.38 1.99
N GLN A 56 9.42 7.31 2.43
CA GLN A 56 10.34 8.45 2.38
C GLN A 56 10.61 8.97 0.95
N LYS A 57 10.38 8.14 -0.07
CA LYS A 57 10.47 8.52 -1.49
C LYS A 57 9.15 9.04 -2.07
N GLY A 58 8.09 9.12 -1.27
CA GLY A 58 6.79 9.66 -1.68
C GLY A 58 5.95 8.69 -2.50
N LEU A 59 6.18 7.38 -2.39
CA LEU A 59 5.39 6.39 -3.15
C LEU A 59 4.01 6.09 -2.53
N PHE A 60 3.84 6.33 -1.23
CA PHE A 60 2.61 6.04 -0.50
C PHE A 60 2.22 7.23 0.37
N ASP A 61 0.93 7.36 0.68
CA ASP A 61 0.39 8.44 1.49
C ASP A 61 0.44 8.13 2.99
N LEU A 62 0.30 6.85 3.35
CA LEU A 62 0.23 6.40 4.75
C LEU A 62 0.90 5.04 4.95
N ILE A 63 1.54 4.85 6.12
CA ILE A 63 1.88 3.53 6.66
C ILE A 63 1.01 3.28 7.89
N VAL A 64 0.16 2.25 7.84
CA VAL A 64 -0.83 1.98 8.89
C VAL A 64 -0.73 0.53 9.38
N PRO A 65 -0.49 0.30 10.69
CA PRO A 65 -0.58 -1.02 11.29
C PRO A 65 -1.98 -1.65 11.13
N ARG A 66 -2.03 -2.97 10.91
CA ARG A 66 -3.28 -3.71 10.62
C ARG A 66 -4.41 -3.44 11.61
N ASN A 67 -4.09 -3.36 12.91
CA ASN A 67 -5.07 -3.13 13.98
C ASN A 67 -5.73 -1.75 13.92
N LEU A 68 -5.08 -0.76 13.31
CA LEU A 68 -5.61 0.61 13.13
C LEU A 68 -6.25 0.81 11.76
N LEU A 69 -6.05 -0.11 10.81
CA LEU A 69 -6.50 0.06 9.43
C LEU A 69 -8.01 0.30 9.33
N LYS A 70 -8.82 -0.39 10.14
CA LYS A 70 -10.27 -0.22 10.12
C LYS A 70 -10.69 1.20 10.48
N SER A 71 -10.14 1.78 11.54
CA SER A 71 -10.50 3.14 11.96
C SER A 71 -10.03 4.18 10.94
N VAL A 72 -8.81 4.04 10.42
CA VAL A 72 -8.28 4.94 9.39
C VAL A 72 -9.14 4.90 8.13
N LEU A 73 -9.53 3.72 7.65
CA LEU A 73 -10.41 3.60 6.49
C LEU A 73 -11.78 4.22 6.75
N SER A 74 -12.36 4.03 7.93
CA SER A 74 -13.64 4.66 8.30
C SER A 74 -13.56 6.19 8.26
N GLU A 75 -12.49 6.78 8.79
CA GLU A 75 -12.26 8.23 8.75
C GLU A 75 -12.10 8.75 7.32
N LEU A 76 -11.31 8.05 6.49
CA LEU A 76 -11.11 8.41 5.08
C LEU A 76 -12.43 8.37 4.30
N PHE A 77 -13.25 7.35 4.50
CA PHE A 77 -14.55 7.27 3.84
C PHE A 77 -15.49 8.39 4.30
N GLN A 78 -15.55 8.67 5.60
CA GLN A 78 -16.36 9.77 6.12
C GLN A 78 -15.91 11.12 5.55
N PHE A 79 -14.59 11.34 5.43
CA PHE A 79 -14.02 12.55 4.84
C PHE A 79 -14.43 12.75 3.38
N HIS A 80 -14.57 11.67 2.61
CA HIS A 80 -15.04 11.70 1.22
C HIS A 80 -16.57 11.68 1.09
N ALA A 81 -17.30 11.99 2.17
CA ALA A 81 -18.77 11.96 2.22
C ALA A 81 -19.36 10.62 1.79
N PHE A 82 -18.67 9.51 2.06
CA PHE A 82 -19.18 8.18 1.75
C PHE A 82 -20.42 7.87 2.59
N VAL A 83 -21.53 7.56 1.90
CA VAL A 83 -22.75 7.05 2.52
C VAL A 83 -22.73 5.53 2.39
N PRO A 84 -22.68 4.77 3.50
CA PRO A 84 -22.71 3.32 3.42
C PRO A 84 -24.04 2.81 2.86
N LEU A 85 -23.97 1.88 1.90
CA LEU A 85 -25.14 1.34 1.19
C LEU A 85 -26.15 0.60 2.08
N ASN A 86 -25.75 0.18 3.29
CA ASN A 86 -26.54 -0.68 4.17
C ASN A 86 -27.32 0.08 5.26
N GLN A 87 -27.51 1.40 5.15
CA GLN A 87 -28.30 2.15 6.16
C GLN A 87 -29.82 1.90 6.07
N ASN A 88 -30.29 1.06 5.14
CA ASN A 88 -31.72 0.82 4.89
C ASN A 88 -32.28 -0.53 5.42
N GLU A 89 -31.53 -1.31 6.21
CA GLU A 89 -32.02 -2.62 6.71
C GLU A 89 -32.43 -2.65 8.19
N THR A 90 -32.57 -1.49 8.85
CA THR A 90 -32.99 -1.46 10.28
C THR A 90 -34.13 -0.49 10.58
N GLU A 91 -35.04 -0.28 9.64
CA GLU A 91 -36.37 0.26 9.95
C GLU A 91 -37.45 -0.59 9.25
N HIS A 92 -37.97 -1.56 10.01
CA HIS A 92 -39.35 -2.10 10.08
C HIS A 92 -39.41 -3.60 10.37
#